data_AF-A0AAE3MFF2-F1
#
_entry.id   AF-A0AAE3MFF2-F1
#
_cell.length_a   1.000
_cell.length_b   1.000
_cell.length_c   1.000
_cell.angle_alpha   90.00
_cell.angle_beta   90.00
_cell.angle_gamma   90.00
#
_symmetry.space_group_name_H-M   'P 1'
#
loop_
_entity.id
_entity.type
_entity.pdbx_description
1 polymer ?
#
loop_
_entity_poly.entity_id
_entity_poly.type
_entity_poly.pdbx_seq_one_letter_code
_entity_poly.pdbx_strand_id
1 'polypeptide(L)'
;MENLERFTTLIYGLLSAMAILPPLFKTKPFTYYLTQKKYPSPITSGQQFLRINNIMSFIWGGLFLLAIGLQSLTYHSNEITNAIFSAAVPILLFIIVGIPLTKHLPSRLTQIIGGSSIRFNSLQEMFTCMPYGLNKKAAGNTNAVIQFFLTGKEPITGYLTIKNKTCTYTHGEYANPTSTIKSDSELWLKISNQETDRSKEFLNNNFEIEGNAGILLKLHDMFSPPQKTEPDEWVFLDYEYKSMTNKKIENIVVFDGGARSSGYSKTSFMVSNFLKGAQSAGAKTEYFKLNQYKIEKCVGCYHCWTKSPGKCIFNDDMTLLREKYRNADLLIFASPLYVYSVTGIMKSFMDRLLPELMPYMKKAHNGLTFHPRRFTNNKKQGFVIFSAAGFPETAQNFEGLTSLFRCMDSHHENSCLMGEFLLPAAELITHSVYAERKNTVAEICYQAGIQIIKEGYINKKSMLEIQKPMVSKETFHHQANVFWEIMENKQTYFNGTPKL
;
A
#
# COMPACT_ATOMS: atom_id res chain seq x y z
N MET A 1 -60.23 5.42 -16.40
CA MET A 1 -58.94 5.81 -15.77
C MET A 1 -59.05 5.90 -14.26
N GLU A 2 -60.08 6.54 -13.71
CA GLU A 2 -60.27 6.68 -12.25
C GLU A 2 -60.27 5.36 -11.46
N ASN A 3 -60.92 4.31 -11.98
CA ASN A 3 -60.88 2.97 -11.35
C ASN A 3 -59.48 2.34 -11.37
N LEU A 4 -58.67 2.63 -12.38
CA LEU A 4 -57.29 2.13 -12.49
C LEU A 4 -56.36 2.86 -11.52
N GLU A 5 -56.52 4.17 -11.36
CA GLU A 5 -55.75 4.99 -10.41
C GLU A 5 -56.05 4.62 -8.95
N ARG A 6 -57.32 4.41 -8.61
CA ARG A 6 -57.70 3.91 -7.27
C ARG A 6 -57.12 2.53 -7.00
N PHE A 7 -57.12 1.65 -8.00
CA PHE A 7 -56.55 0.31 -7.89
C PHE A 7 -55.03 0.33 -7.71
N THR A 8 -54.30 1.13 -8.49
CA THR A 8 -52.83 1.23 -8.37
C THR A 8 -52.40 1.92 -7.09
N THR A 9 -53.13 2.95 -6.64
CA THR A 9 -52.91 3.60 -5.33
C THR A 9 -53.08 2.61 -4.18
N LEU A 10 -54.12 1.77 -4.23
CA LEU A 10 -54.35 0.72 -3.25
C LEU A 10 -53.21 -0.31 -3.24
N ILE A 11 -52.74 -0.74 -4.42
CA ILE A 11 -51.61 -1.66 -4.54
C ILE A 11 -50.34 -1.06 -3.92
N TYR A 12 -49.98 0.17 -4.26
CA TYR A 12 -48.78 0.79 -3.70
C TYR A 12 -48.92 1.08 -2.21
N GLY A 13 -50.13 1.39 -1.73
CA GLY A 13 -50.42 1.52 -0.30
C GLY A 13 -50.19 0.21 0.45
N LEU A 14 -50.68 -0.91 -0.08
CA LEU A 14 -50.45 -2.24 0.47
C LEU A 14 -48.97 -2.62 0.42
N LEU A 15 -48.28 -2.40 -0.70
CA LEU A 15 -46.85 -2.67 -0.84
C LEU A 15 -46.00 -1.82 0.11
N SER A 16 -46.35 -0.56 0.31
CA SER A 16 -45.70 0.32 1.28
C SER A 16 -45.91 -0.17 2.71
N ALA A 17 -47.15 -0.54 3.07
CA ALA A 17 -47.45 -1.11 4.39
C ALA A 17 -46.67 -2.42 4.63
N MET A 18 -46.62 -3.32 3.64
CA MET A 18 -45.81 -4.55 3.69
C MET A 18 -44.31 -4.28 3.84
N ALA A 19 -43.82 -3.15 3.35
CA ALA A 19 -42.42 -2.77 3.44
C ALA A 19 -42.08 -2.06 4.77
N ILE A 20 -42.97 -1.21 5.29
CA ILE A 20 -42.70 -0.32 6.42
C ILE A 20 -43.12 -0.94 7.77
N LEU A 21 -44.26 -1.63 7.82
CA LEU A 21 -44.80 -2.14 9.09
C LEU A 21 -43.91 -3.21 9.75
N PRO A 22 -43.35 -4.20 9.01
CA PRO A 22 -42.56 -5.24 9.68
C PRO A 22 -41.33 -4.69 10.41
N PRO A 23 -40.49 -3.82 9.81
CA PRO A 23 -39.40 -3.17 10.54
C PRO A 23 -39.84 -2.37 11.78
N LEU A 24 -40.99 -1.68 11.74
CA LEU A 24 -41.53 -0.90 12.87
C LEU A 24 -41.96 -1.80 14.04
N PHE A 25 -42.55 -2.95 13.76
CA PHE A 25 -42.95 -3.95 14.75
C PHE A 25 -41.83 -4.94 15.11
N LYS A 26 -40.59 -4.68 14.66
CA LYS A 26 -39.43 -5.56 14.88
C LYS A 26 -39.62 -6.98 14.33
N THR A 27 -40.44 -7.15 13.30
CA THR A 27 -40.59 -8.41 12.57
C THR A 27 -39.79 -8.39 11.25
N LYS A 28 -39.63 -9.56 10.63
CA LYS A 28 -38.78 -9.72 9.44
C LYS A 28 -39.48 -9.12 8.20
N PRO A 29 -38.86 -8.16 7.49
CA PRO A 29 -39.45 -7.59 6.27
C PRO A 29 -39.43 -8.57 5.10
N PHE A 30 -40.22 -8.29 4.05
CA PHE A 30 -40.24 -9.11 2.83
C PHE A 30 -38.86 -9.21 2.16
N THR A 31 -38.05 -8.15 2.24
CA THR A 31 -36.66 -8.10 1.76
C THR A 31 -35.79 -9.17 2.42
N TYR A 32 -36.02 -9.47 3.71
CA TYR A 32 -35.33 -10.55 4.43
C TYR A 32 -35.61 -11.91 3.79
N TYR A 33 -36.88 -12.25 3.54
CA TYR A 33 -37.25 -13.56 2.99
C TYR A 33 -36.77 -13.74 1.54
N LEU A 34 -36.78 -12.67 0.74
CA LEU A 34 -36.26 -12.70 -0.63
C LEU A 34 -34.75 -12.87 -0.68
N THR A 35 -34.02 -12.23 0.24
CA THR A 35 -32.56 -12.30 0.29
C THR A 35 -32.06 -13.56 0.99
N GLN A 36 -32.80 -14.08 1.98
CA GLN A 36 -32.41 -15.28 2.73
C GLN A 36 -32.15 -16.50 1.81
N LYS A 37 -32.91 -16.63 0.72
CA LYS A 37 -32.71 -17.72 -0.26
C LYS A 37 -31.37 -17.66 -1.01
N LYS A 38 -30.68 -16.52 -0.98
CA LYS A 38 -29.44 -16.28 -1.75
C LYS A 38 -28.17 -16.40 -0.90
N TYR A 39 -28.29 -16.46 0.42
CA TYR A 39 -27.16 -16.44 1.34
C TYR A 39 -27.21 -17.63 2.31
N PRO A 40 -26.05 -18.16 2.74
CA PRO A 40 -25.96 -19.19 3.77
C PRO A 40 -26.61 -18.79 5.10
N SER A 41 -27.12 -19.78 5.84
CA SER A 41 -27.79 -19.58 7.14
C SER A 41 -27.00 -18.69 8.12
N PRO A 42 -25.68 -18.90 8.36
CA PRO A 42 -24.91 -18.08 9.30
C PRO A 42 -24.86 -16.58 8.97
N ILE A 43 -24.96 -16.22 7.68
CA ILE A 43 -25.03 -14.83 7.24
C ILE A 43 -26.44 -14.27 7.52
N THR A 44 -27.47 -15.07 7.24
CA THR A 44 -28.89 -14.64 7.35
C THR A 44 -29.42 -14.57 8.79
N SER A 45 -28.75 -15.22 9.74
CA SER A 45 -29.10 -15.22 11.16
C SER A 45 -28.51 -14.03 11.92
N GLY A 46 -27.55 -13.31 11.34
CA GLY A 46 -26.88 -12.17 11.98
C GLY A 46 -27.77 -10.92 12.10
N GLN A 47 -27.58 -10.14 13.17
CA GLN A 47 -28.27 -8.85 13.37
C GLN A 47 -27.99 -7.86 12.24
N GLN A 48 -26.79 -7.91 11.64
CA GLN A 48 -26.42 -7.07 10.51
C GLN A 48 -27.29 -7.35 9.27
N PHE A 49 -27.55 -8.61 8.95
CA PHE A 49 -28.40 -9.00 7.83
C PHE A 49 -29.82 -8.50 8.00
N LEU A 50 -30.35 -8.56 9.23
CA LEU A 50 -31.65 -7.98 9.56
C LEU A 50 -31.65 -6.44 9.41
N ARG A 51 -30.62 -5.75 9.92
CA ARG A 51 -30.50 -4.27 9.79
C ARG A 51 -30.45 -3.83 8.32
N ILE A 52 -29.65 -4.48 7.49
CA ILE A 52 -29.56 -4.18 6.05
C ILE A 52 -30.92 -4.39 5.40
N ASN A 53 -31.60 -5.50 5.68
CA ASN A 53 -32.91 -5.77 5.10
C ASN A 53 -33.99 -4.80 5.59
N ASN A 54 -33.92 -4.33 6.84
CA ASN A 54 -34.81 -3.27 7.34
C ASN A 54 -34.60 -1.96 6.59
N ILE A 55 -33.35 -1.53 6.39
CA ILE A 55 -33.03 -0.34 5.59
C ILE A 55 -33.56 -0.48 4.16
N MET A 56 -33.29 -1.62 3.52
CA MET A 56 -33.82 -1.91 2.19
C MET A 56 -35.34 -1.88 2.14
N SER A 57 -36.01 -2.38 3.19
CA SER A 57 -37.47 -2.38 3.29
C SER A 57 -38.01 -0.96 3.42
N PHE A 58 -37.40 -0.09 4.22
CA PHE A 58 -37.78 1.32 4.29
C PHE A 58 -37.58 2.06 2.97
N ILE A 59 -36.50 1.78 2.23
CA ILE A 59 -36.26 2.37 0.90
C ILE A 59 -37.37 1.97 -0.08
N TRP A 60 -37.74 0.69 -0.12
CA TRP A 60 -38.87 0.23 -0.95
C TRP A 60 -40.19 0.85 -0.50
N GLY A 61 -40.43 0.96 0.81
CA GLY A 61 -41.59 1.67 1.36
C GLY A 61 -41.67 3.13 0.91
N GLY A 62 -40.54 3.84 0.92
CA GLY A 62 -40.44 5.21 0.42
C GLY A 62 -40.65 5.32 -1.08
N LEU A 63 -40.12 4.38 -1.88
CA LEU A 63 -40.37 4.33 -3.33
C LEU A 63 -41.85 4.10 -3.65
N PHE A 64 -42.54 3.24 -2.89
CA PHE A 64 -43.98 3.02 -3.05
C PHE A 64 -44.80 4.25 -2.64
N LEU A 65 -44.43 4.95 -1.56
CA LEU A 65 -45.08 6.22 -1.18
C LEU A 65 -44.83 7.32 -2.22
N LEU A 66 -43.62 7.39 -2.78
CA LEU A 66 -43.30 8.33 -3.86
C LEU A 66 -44.14 8.03 -5.11
N ALA A 67 -44.37 6.76 -5.44
CA ALA A 67 -45.25 6.37 -6.55
C ALA A 67 -46.70 6.84 -6.33
N ILE A 68 -47.22 6.75 -5.09
CA ILE A 68 -48.54 7.29 -4.73
C ILE A 68 -48.55 8.82 -4.87
N GLY A 69 -47.50 9.50 -4.40
CA GLY A 69 -47.36 10.95 -4.52
C GLY A 69 -47.33 11.41 -5.97
N LEU A 70 -46.58 10.72 -6.83
CA LEU A 70 -46.52 10.99 -8.27
C LEU A 70 -47.85 10.76 -8.99
N GLN A 71 -48.64 9.77 -8.54
CA GLN A 71 -50.00 9.56 -9.02
C GLN A 71 -50.98 10.66 -8.58
N SER A 72 -50.73 11.26 -7.41
CA SER A 72 -51.59 12.33 -6.85
C SER A 72 -51.32 13.70 -7.49
N LEU A 73 -50.23 13.86 -8.24
CA LEU A 73 -49.92 15.08 -8.97
C LEU A 73 -50.78 15.14 -10.24
N THR A 74 -51.93 15.81 -10.15
CA THR A 74 -52.80 16.06 -11.32
C THR A 74 -52.11 16.99 -12.32
N TYR A 75 -51.70 16.48 -13.48
CA TYR A 75 -51.30 17.33 -14.59
C TYR A 75 -52.54 17.75 -15.37
N HIS A 76 -52.81 19.05 -15.46
CA HIS A 76 -53.93 19.62 -16.24
C HIS A 76 -53.76 19.46 -17.78
N SER A 77 -52.87 18.60 -18.26
CA SER A 77 -52.64 18.36 -19.69
C SER A 77 -52.95 16.92 -20.08
N ASN A 78 -53.47 16.75 -21.30
CA ASN A 78 -53.75 15.53 -22.08
C ASN A 78 -53.78 14.18 -21.34
N GLU A 79 -54.83 13.38 -21.54
CA GLU A 79 -55.00 12.03 -20.97
C GLU A 79 -53.76 11.13 -21.07
N ILE A 80 -52.99 11.27 -22.17
CA ILE A 80 -51.74 10.54 -22.40
C ILE A 80 -50.68 10.87 -21.33
N THR A 81 -50.52 12.14 -20.97
CA THR A 81 -49.56 12.59 -19.94
C THR A 81 -49.93 11.99 -18.59
N ASN A 82 -51.21 12.03 -18.22
CA ASN A 82 -51.69 11.46 -16.96
C ASN A 82 -51.52 9.94 -16.92
N ALA A 83 -51.72 9.23 -18.05
CA ALA A 83 -51.43 7.80 -18.15
C ALA A 83 -49.93 7.48 -17.98
N ILE A 84 -49.05 8.31 -18.54
CA ILE A 84 -47.59 8.15 -18.41
C ILE A 84 -47.16 8.34 -16.95
N PHE A 85 -47.62 9.40 -16.27
CA PHE A 85 -47.23 9.67 -14.89
C PHE A 85 -47.85 8.69 -13.87
N SER A 86 -49.06 8.18 -14.13
CA SER A 86 -49.73 7.25 -13.21
C SER A 86 -49.26 5.80 -13.34
N ALA A 87 -48.80 5.36 -14.52
CA ALA A 87 -48.40 3.98 -14.78
C ALA A 87 -46.92 3.83 -15.17
N ALA A 88 -46.45 4.56 -16.18
CA ALA A 88 -45.11 4.35 -16.74
C ALA A 88 -44.00 4.89 -15.82
N VAL A 89 -44.19 6.08 -15.23
CA VAL A 89 -43.18 6.73 -14.38
C VAL A 89 -42.86 5.92 -13.11
N PRO A 90 -43.84 5.39 -12.33
CA PRO A 90 -43.54 4.52 -11.20
C PRO A 90 -42.80 3.24 -11.58
N ILE A 91 -43.16 2.61 -12.70
CA ILE A 91 -42.48 1.41 -13.21
C ILE A 91 -41.03 1.75 -13.57
N LEU A 92 -40.81 2.85 -14.29
CA LEU A 92 -39.48 3.35 -14.62
C LEU A 92 -38.68 3.70 -13.36
N LEU A 93 -39.30 4.29 -12.34
CA LEU A 93 -38.66 4.56 -11.05
C LEU A 93 -38.19 3.26 -10.39
N PHE A 94 -39.01 2.21 -10.37
CA PHE A 94 -38.60 0.92 -9.78
C PHE A 94 -37.50 0.24 -10.60
N ILE A 95 -37.52 0.34 -11.93
CA ILE A 95 -36.48 -0.25 -12.80
C ILE A 95 -35.17 0.53 -12.71
N ILE A 96 -35.21 1.86 -12.77
CA ILE A 96 -34.04 2.74 -12.82
C ILE A 96 -33.43 2.94 -11.43
N VAL A 97 -34.25 2.98 -10.38
CA VAL A 97 -33.80 3.26 -9.01
C VAL A 97 -33.90 2.01 -8.13
N GLY A 98 -35.06 1.37 -8.09
CA GLY A 98 -35.31 0.21 -7.20
C GLY A 98 -34.40 -1.00 -7.46
N ILE A 99 -34.26 -1.43 -8.73
CA ILE A 99 -33.43 -2.58 -9.11
C ILE A 99 -31.94 -2.31 -8.84
N PRO A 100 -31.33 -1.18 -9.29
CA PRO A 100 -29.93 -0.89 -8.99
C PRO A 100 -29.64 -0.75 -7.49
N LEU A 101 -30.54 -0.12 -6.72
CA LEU A 101 -30.40 -0.05 -5.27
C LEU A 101 -30.41 -1.45 -4.64
N THR A 102 -31.35 -2.30 -5.04
CA THR A 102 -31.42 -3.68 -4.52
C THR A 102 -30.18 -4.52 -4.88
N LYS A 103 -29.54 -4.24 -6.03
CA LYS A 103 -28.34 -4.96 -6.48
C LYS A 103 -27.06 -4.47 -5.79
N HIS A 104 -26.91 -3.16 -5.57
CA HIS A 104 -25.63 -2.57 -5.16
C HIS A 104 -25.60 -2.06 -3.71
N LEU A 105 -26.73 -1.57 -3.19
CA LEU A 105 -26.77 -0.92 -1.88
C LEU A 105 -26.46 -1.87 -0.72
N PRO A 106 -26.92 -3.15 -0.68
CA PRO A 106 -26.58 -4.06 0.41
C PRO A 106 -25.07 -4.19 0.61
N SER A 107 -24.30 -4.32 -0.47
CA SER A 107 -22.83 -4.41 -0.39
C SER A 107 -22.16 -3.17 0.21
N ARG A 108 -22.71 -1.97 -0.07
CA ARG A 108 -22.25 -0.71 0.52
C ARG A 108 -22.65 -0.58 1.98
N LEU A 109 -23.88 -0.95 2.33
CA LEU A 109 -24.38 -0.93 3.70
C LEU A 109 -23.58 -1.88 4.60
N THR A 110 -23.18 -3.06 4.10
CA THR A 110 -22.29 -3.98 4.81
C THR A 110 -20.95 -3.32 5.14
N GLN A 111 -20.40 -2.50 4.25
CA GLN A 111 -19.13 -1.79 4.46
C GLN A 111 -19.27 -0.61 5.44
N ILE A 112 -20.40 0.09 5.42
CA ILE A 112 -20.63 1.30 6.24
C ILE A 112 -21.05 0.95 7.68
N ILE A 113 -21.90 -0.06 7.85
CA ILE A 113 -22.48 -0.41 9.16
C ILE A 113 -21.45 -1.09 10.07
N GLY A 114 -20.31 -1.55 9.52
CA GLY A 114 -19.32 -2.36 10.22
C GLY A 114 -19.82 -3.80 10.43
N GLY A 115 -18.92 -4.77 10.34
CA GLY A 115 -19.27 -6.19 10.48
C GLY A 115 -19.38 -6.61 11.95
N SER A 116 -20.48 -7.26 12.33
CA SER A 116 -20.49 -8.15 13.48
C SER A 116 -19.71 -9.41 13.11
N SER A 117 -18.78 -9.89 13.95
CA SER A 117 -18.09 -11.16 13.71
C SER A 117 -19.13 -12.28 13.58
N ILE A 118 -19.12 -12.97 12.43
CA ILE A 118 -19.95 -14.16 12.23
C ILE A 118 -19.29 -15.27 13.03
N ARG A 119 -20.02 -15.87 13.97
CA ARG A 119 -19.57 -17.06 14.67
C ARG A 119 -20.00 -18.29 13.90
N PHE A 120 -19.06 -19.17 13.59
CA PHE A 120 -19.28 -20.43 12.91
C PHE A 120 -19.32 -21.57 13.92
N ASN A 121 -20.27 -22.49 13.75
CA ASN A 121 -20.37 -23.69 14.60
C ASN A 121 -19.66 -24.90 13.99
N SER A 122 -19.38 -24.85 12.68
CA SER A 122 -18.64 -25.87 11.92
C SER A 122 -17.75 -25.24 10.87
N LEU A 123 -16.74 -25.98 10.42
CA LEU A 123 -15.88 -25.56 9.33
C LEU A 123 -16.62 -25.58 7.98
N GLN A 124 -17.59 -26.47 7.80
CA GLN A 124 -18.43 -26.47 6.61
C GLN A 124 -19.24 -25.18 6.49
N GLU A 125 -19.81 -24.68 7.58
CA GLU A 125 -20.46 -23.36 7.62
C GLU A 125 -19.48 -22.24 7.28
N MET A 126 -18.29 -22.26 7.87
CA MET A 126 -17.24 -21.27 7.64
C MET A 126 -16.84 -21.19 6.16
N PHE A 127 -16.46 -22.32 5.54
CA PHE A 127 -16.04 -22.34 4.14
C PHE A 127 -17.18 -22.00 3.18
N THR A 128 -18.42 -22.35 3.51
CA THR A 128 -19.60 -21.93 2.74
C THR A 128 -19.80 -20.41 2.78
N CYS A 129 -19.44 -19.77 3.90
CA CYS A 129 -19.57 -18.32 4.07
C CYS A 129 -18.37 -17.52 3.51
N MET A 130 -17.16 -18.10 3.46
CA MET A 130 -15.95 -17.40 3.02
C MET A 130 -16.08 -16.70 1.65
N PRO A 131 -16.64 -17.32 0.59
CA PRO A 131 -16.87 -16.65 -0.70
C PRO A 131 -17.61 -15.29 -0.60
N TYR A 132 -18.49 -15.14 0.40
CA TYR A 132 -19.28 -13.93 0.63
C TYR A 132 -18.57 -12.91 1.53
N GLY A 133 -17.58 -13.35 2.32
CA GLY A 133 -16.83 -12.53 3.26
C GLY A 133 -15.64 -11.77 2.66
N LEU A 134 -15.34 -11.96 1.37
CA LEU A 134 -14.15 -11.36 0.74
C LEU A 134 -14.23 -9.82 0.69
N ASN A 135 -13.31 -9.17 1.39
CA ASN A 135 -13.02 -7.76 1.25
C ASN A 135 -12.32 -7.50 -0.10
N LYS A 136 -13.10 -7.09 -1.10
CA LYS A 136 -12.62 -6.84 -2.47
C LYS A 136 -11.55 -5.74 -2.58
N LYS A 137 -11.50 -4.80 -1.61
CA LYS A 137 -10.48 -3.74 -1.57
C LYS A 137 -9.15 -4.34 -1.09
N ALA A 138 -9.16 -5.06 0.02
CA ALA A 138 -7.98 -5.73 0.57
C ALA A 138 -7.45 -6.85 -0.35
N ALA A 139 -8.35 -7.54 -1.04
CA ALA A 139 -7.97 -8.57 -2.02
C ALA A 139 -7.14 -7.99 -3.18
N GLY A 140 -7.32 -6.71 -3.55
CA GLY A 140 -6.57 -6.06 -4.63
C GLY A 140 -6.61 -6.87 -5.93
N ASN A 141 -5.43 -7.14 -6.51
CA ASN A 141 -5.24 -8.00 -7.67
C ASN A 141 -4.70 -9.40 -7.31
N THR A 142 -4.94 -9.86 -6.08
CA THR A 142 -4.44 -11.15 -5.61
C THR A 142 -5.02 -12.28 -6.45
N ASN A 143 -4.13 -13.09 -7.00
CA ASN A 143 -4.43 -14.36 -7.67
C ASN A 143 -3.75 -15.47 -6.89
N ALA A 144 -4.51 -16.19 -6.08
CA ALA A 144 -3.98 -17.22 -5.20
C ALA A 144 -4.96 -18.40 -5.08
N VAL A 145 -4.40 -19.61 -5.00
CA VAL A 145 -5.12 -20.81 -4.59
C VAL A 145 -4.56 -21.26 -3.24
N ILE A 146 -5.43 -21.33 -2.23
CA ILE A 146 -5.07 -21.68 -0.86
C ILE A 146 -5.68 -23.04 -0.56
N GLN A 147 -4.84 -24.07 -0.49
CA GLN A 147 -5.25 -25.43 -0.13
C GLN A 147 -5.36 -25.55 1.39
N PHE A 148 -6.40 -26.23 1.87
CA PHE A 148 -6.60 -26.58 3.26
C PHE A 148 -6.63 -28.10 3.41
N PHE A 149 -5.86 -28.59 4.37
CA PHE A 149 -5.94 -29.95 4.89
C PHE A 149 -6.18 -29.85 6.40
N LEU A 150 -7.45 -29.90 6.78
CA LEU A 150 -7.86 -29.81 8.17
C LEU A 150 -8.18 -31.22 8.68
N THR A 151 -7.58 -31.60 9.80
CA THR A 151 -7.71 -32.93 10.41
C THR A 151 -8.44 -32.85 11.75
N GLY A 152 -8.78 -33.98 12.36
CA GLY A 152 -9.46 -34.01 13.67
C GLY A 152 -10.98 -34.17 13.54
N LYS A 153 -11.73 -33.47 14.40
CA LYS A 153 -13.18 -33.68 14.61
C LYS A 153 -14.05 -33.42 13.38
N GLU A 154 -13.68 -32.44 12.56
CA GLU A 154 -14.35 -32.13 11.30
C GLU A 154 -13.31 -32.07 10.17
N PRO A 155 -12.92 -33.22 9.59
CA PRO A 155 -11.87 -33.26 8.59
C PRO A 155 -12.34 -32.61 7.29
N ILE A 156 -11.51 -31.73 6.73
CA ILE A 156 -11.78 -31.03 5.47
C ILE A 156 -10.54 -31.04 4.58
N THR A 157 -10.75 -31.51 3.35
CA THR A 157 -9.84 -31.28 2.23
C THR A 157 -10.54 -30.40 1.21
N GLY A 158 -10.05 -29.19 1.01
CA GLY A 158 -10.65 -28.22 0.10
C GLY A 158 -9.76 -27.01 -0.12
N TYR A 159 -10.05 -26.20 -1.14
CA TYR A 159 -9.24 -25.04 -1.47
C TYR A 159 -10.10 -23.80 -1.76
N LEU A 160 -9.53 -22.64 -1.44
CA LEU A 160 -10.05 -21.34 -1.84
C LEU A 160 -9.33 -20.86 -3.09
N THR A 161 -10.09 -20.42 -4.09
CA THR A 161 -9.55 -19.69 -5.24
C THR A 161 -9.92 -18.23 -5.12
N ILE A 162 -8.92 -17.35 -5.03
CA ILE A 162 -9.09 -15.90 -5.06
C ILE A 162 -8.52 -15.39 -6.38
N LYS A 163 -9.39 -14.85 -7.24
CA LYS A 163 -9.02 -14.34 -8.55
C LYS A 163 -10.00 -13.24 -8.94
N ASN A 164 -9.53 -12.16 -9.58
CA ASN A 164 -10.42 -11.09 -10.07
C ASN A 164 -11.40 -10.53 -9.01
N LYS A 165 -10.96 -10.42 -7.75
CA LYS A 165 -11.79 -9.96 -6.61
C LYS A 165 -13.03 -10.83 -6.34
N THR A 166 -12.99 -12.09 -6.76
CA THR A 166 -13.95 -13.13 -6.36
C THR A 166 -13.22 -14.20 -5.55
N CYS A 167 -13.98 -14.87 -4.69
CA CYS A 167 -13.52 -16.01 -3.92
C CYS A 167 -14.49 -17.16 -4.14
N THR A 168 -13.96 -18.36 -4.39
CA THR A 168 -14.75 -19.60 -4.45
C THR A 168 -14.11 -20.66 -3.56
N TYR A 169 -14.93 -21.53 -2.99
CA TYR A 169 -14.49 -22.69 -2.22
C TYR A 169 -14.87 -23.96 -2.98
N THR A 170 -13.93 -24.91 -3.05
CA THR A 170 -14.11 -26.20 -3.71
C THR A 170 -13.56 -27.32 -2.84
N HIS A 171 -14.28 -28.44 -2.77
CA HIS A 171 -13.80 -29.64 -2.09
C HIS A 171 -12.76 -30.39 -2.93
N GLY A 172 -11.79 -31.02 -2.25
CA GLY A 172 -10.73 -31.80 -2.87
C GLY A 172 -9.38 -31.08 -2.92
N GLU A 173 -8.48 -31.63 -3.72
CA GLU A 173 -7.09 -31.17 -3.83
C GLU A 173 -6.88 -30.38 -5.11
N TYR A 174 -6.07 -29.33 -5.01
CA TYR A 174 -5.58 -28.58 -6.15
C TYR A 174 -4.13 -28.98 -6.44
N ALA A 175 -3.82 -29.29 -7.71
CA ALA A 175 -2.53 -29.86 -8.07
C ALA A 175 -1.32 -28.96 -7.75
N ASN A 176 -1.47 -27.63 -7.88
CA ASN A 176 -0.38 -26.67 -7.66
C ASN A 176 -0.89 -25.43 -6.90
N PRO A 177 -1.13 -25.53 -5.58
CA PRO A 177 -1.64 -24.41 -4.81
C PRO A 177 -0.55 -23.36 -4.57
N THR A 178 -0.95 -22.11 -4.42
CA THR A 178 -0.04 -21.01 -4.03
C THR A 178 0.46 -21.19 -2.60
N SER A 179 -0.40 -21.73 -1.74
CA SER A 179 -0.07 -22.06 -0.35
C SER A 179 -0.96 -23.19 0.14
N THR A 180 -0.42 -24.02 1.01
CA THR A 180 -1.14 -25.12 1.66
C THR A 180 -1.12 -24.90 3.16
N ILE A 181 -2.28 -24.98 3.80
CA ILE A 181 -2.45 -24.85 5.24
C ILE A 181 -2.86 -26.21 5.79
N LYS A 182 -2.09 -26.74 6.73
CA LYS A 182 -2.36 -27.99 7.43
C LYS A 182 -2.61 -27.68 8.91
N SER A 183 -3.77 -28.03 9.45
CA SER A 183 -4.15 -27.68 10.82
C SER A 183 -5.10 -28.71 11.41
N ASP A 184 -5.20 -28.75 12.74
CA ASP A 184 -6.37 -29.32 13.39
C ASP A 184 -7.62 -28.46 13.09
N SER A 185 -8.77 -29.12 12.94
CA SER A 185 -10.05 -28.55 12.55
C SER A 185 -10.66 -27.67 13.66
N GLU A 186 -10.53 -28.07 14.92
CA GLU A 186 -11.03 -27.28 16.04
C GLU A 186 -10.18 -26.03 16.23
N LEU A 187 -8.86 -26.14 16.07
CA LEU A 187 -7.96 -24.99 16.07
C LEU A 187 -8.32 -23.98 14.97
N TRP A 188 -8.53 -24.47 13.75
CA TRP A 188 -8.85 -23.59 12.62
C TRP A 188 -10.20 -22.88 12.79
N LEU A 189 -11.17 -23.56 13.41
CA LEU A 189 -12.46 -22.96 13.76
C LEU A 189 -12.30 -21.86 14.82
N LYS A 190 -11.48 -22.10 15.87
CA LYS A 190 -11.15 -21.08 16.89
C LYS A 190 -10.49 -19.84 16.28
N ILE A 191 -9.51 -20.05 15.39
CA ILE A 191 -8.85 -18.96 14.65
C ILE A 191 -9.88 -18.16 13.85
N SER A 192 -10.81 -18.83 13.17
CA SER A 192 -11.81 -18.19 12.31
C SER A 192 -12.88 -17.45 13.11
N ASN A 193 -13.17 -17.91 14.32
CA ASN A 193 -14.05 -17.25 15.28
C ASN A 193 -13.34 -16.16 16.11
N GLN A 194 -12.05 -15.89 15.87
CA GLN A 194 -11.24 -14.92 16.62
C GLN A 194 -11.11 -15.26 18.12
N GLU A 195 -11.24 -16.54 18.48
CA GLU A 195 -11.04 -17.03 19.85
C GLU A 195 -9.55 -17.19 20.18
N THR A 196 -8.71 -17.33 19.15
CA THR A 196 -7.25 -17.28 19.24
C THR A 196 -6.65 -16.53 18.06
N ASP A 197 -5.43 -16.02 18.24
CA ASP A 197 -4.70 -15.31 17.21
C ASP A 197 -3.99 -16.29 16.26
N ARG A 198 -4.27 -16.16 14.96
CA ARG A 198 -3.70 -17.04 13.92
C ARG A 198 -2.18 -17.03 13.95
N SER A 199 -1.59 -15.86 14.16
CA SER A 199 -0.14 -15.69 14.12
C SER A 199 0.51 -16.37 15.33
N LYS A 200 -0.10 -16.24 16.51
CA LYS A 200 0.29 -16.95 17.73
C LYS A 200 0.20 -18.47 17.60
N GLU A 201 -0.86 -18.99 16.98
CA GLU A 201 -0.99 -20.44 16.78
C GLU A 201 0.02 -20.99 15.76
N PHE A 202 0.34 -20.20 14.73
CA PHE A 202 1.40 -20.53 13.78
C PHE A 202 2.76 -20.58 14.48
N LEU A 203 3.01 -19.62 15.37
CA LEU A 203 4.22 -19.50 16.18
C LEU A 203 4.49 -20.69 17.09
N ASN A 204 3.44 -21.18 17.73
CA ASN A 204 3.51 -22.35 18.62
C ASN A 204 3.64 -23.68 17.84
N ASN A 205 3.76 -23.64 16.50
CA ASN A 205 3.73 -24.79 15.60
C ASN A 205 2.45 -25.62 15.75
N ASN A 206 1.32 -25.00 16.11
CA ASN A 206 0.05 -25.69 16.24
C ASN A 206 -0.63 -25.93 14.86
N PHE A 207 -0.13 -25.30 13.81
CA PHE A 207 -0.47 -25.60 12.41
C PHE A 207 0.69 -25.24 11.47
N GLU A 208 0.68 -25.83 10.27
CA GLU A 208 1.76 -25.71 9.28
C GLU A 208 1.31 -25.00 8.00
N ILE A 209 2.27 -24.35 7.34
CA ILE A 209 2.08 -23.77 6.01
C ILE A 209 3.21 -24.16 5.08
N GLU A 210 2.84 -24.65 3.91
CA GLU A 210 3.73 -24.91 2.79
C GLU A 210 3.49 -23.90 1.67
N GLY A 211 4.54 -23.51 0.95
CA GLY A 211 4.48 -22.50 -0.11
C GLY A 211 4.59 -21.08 0.44
N ASN A 212 3.69 -20.18 0.02
CA ASN A 212 3.80 -18.76 0.32
C ASN A 212 3.20 -18.34 1.68
N ALA A 213 3.99 -18.37 2.75
CA ALA A 213 3.53 -17.93 4.08
C ALA A 213 2.99 -16.48 4.14
N GLY A 214 3.38 -15.61 3.20
CA GLY A 214 2.86 -14.23 3.11
C GLY A 214 1.36 -14.16 2.82
N ILE A 215 0.73 -15.25 2.37
CA ILE A 215 -0.72 -15.32 2.20
C ILE A 215 -1.46 -15.12 3.53
N LEU A 216 -0.88 -15.50 4.66
CA LEU A 216 -1.50 -15.34 5.98
C LEU A 216 -1.79 -13.88 6.32
N LEU A 217 -0.83 -13.02 5.96
CA LEU A 217 -0.88 -11.58 6.20
C LEU A 217 -2.10 -10.98 5.49
N LYS A 218 -2.32 -11.34 4.22
CA LYS A 218 -3.51 -10.91 3.47
C LYS A 218 -4.77 -11.66 3.81
N LEU A 219 -4.71 -12.94 4.23
CA LEU A 219 -5.91 -13.72 4.53
C LEU A 219 -6.70 -13.09 5.68
N HIS A 220 -6.00 -12.51 6.66
CA HIS A 220 -6.63 -11.67 7.67
C HIS A 220 -7.31 -10.46 7.02
N ASP A 221 -6.58 -9.62 6.29
CA ASP A 221 -7.13 -8.40 5.68
C ASP A 221 -8.31 -8.65 4.73
N MET A 222 -8.30 -9.80 4.03
CA MET A 222 -9.32 -10.20 3.08
C MET A 222 -10.62 -10.69 3.72
N PHE A 223 -10.58 -11.21 4.95
CA PHE A 223 -11.74 -11.83 5.60
C PHE A 223 -12.08 -11.27 6.98
N SER A 224 -11.30 -10.32 7.48
CA SER A 224 -11.61 -9.54 8.67
C SER A 224 -12.68 -8.48 8.38
N PRO A 225 -13.54 -8.14 9.36
CA PRO A 225 -14.48 -7.04 9.20
C PRO A 225 -13.75 -5.76 8.82
N PRO A 226 -14.34 -4.88 7.99
CA PRO A 226 -13.73 -3.61 7.63
C PRO A 226 -13.49 -2.82 8.92
N GLN A 227 -12.21 -2.68 9.30
CA GLN A 227 -11.83 -1.75 10.35
C GLN A 227 -12.19 -0.34 9.87
N LYS A 228 -12.61 0.53 10.78
CA LYS A 228 -12.69 1.97 10.49
C LYS A 228 -11.28 2.41 10.17
N THR A 229 -10.94 2.46 8.89
CA THR A 229 -9.70 3.10 8.45
C THR A 229 -9.92 4.58 8.71
N GLU A 230 -9.30 5.11 9.76
CA GLU A 230 -8.97 6.53 9.75
C GLU A 230 -8.23 6.79 8.44
N PRO A 231 -8.51 7.88 7.72
CA PRO A 231 -7.70 8.23 6.57
C PRO A 231 -6.28 8.40 7.11
N ASP A 232 -5.38 7.47 6.74
CA ASP A 232 -3.96 7.68 6.91
C ASP A 232 -3.61 8.91 6.06
N GLU A 233 -3.72 10.10 6.65
CA GLU A 233 -3.12 11.31 6.12
C GLU A 233 -1.62 11.14 6.27
N TRP A 234 -1.03 10.47 5.29
CA TRP A 234 0.40 10.43 5.11
C TRP A 234 0.84 11.87 4.84
N VAL A 235 1.36 12.54 5.87
CA VAL A 235 1.89 13.90 5.75
C VAL A 235 3.16 13.82 4.93
N PHE A 236 3.16 14.45 3.76
CA PHE A 236 4.32 14.52 2.89
C PHE A 236 4.97 15.90 3.04
N LEU A 237 6.27 15.94 3.31
CA LEU A 237 7.00 17.20 3.37
C LEU A 237 7.06 17.84 1.98
N ASP A 238 6.50 19.04 1.86
CA ASP A 238 6.54 19.80 0.62
C ASP A 238 7.97 20.34 0.38
N TYR A 239 8.55 19.98 -0.76
CA TYR A 239 9.83 20.50 -1.23
C TYR A 239 9.76 20.63 -2.75
N GLU A 240 10.27 21.74 -3.26
CA GLU A 240 10.35 22.01 -4.68
C GLU A 240 11.67 21.48 -5.23
N TYR A 241 11.60 20.42 -6.02
CA TYR A 241 12.77 19.83 -6.66
C TYR A 241 13.21 20.66 -7.84
N LYS A 242 14.51 20.90 -7.94
CA LYS A 242 15.11 21.67 -9.03
C LYS A 242 15.27 20.79 -10.27
N SER A 243 15.36 21.43 -11.44
CA SER A 243 15.53 20.77 -12.74
C SER A 243 16.84 21.16 -13.43
N MET A 244 17.27 20.33 -14.37
CA MET A 244 18.39 20.55 -15.27
C MET A 244 17.95 20.42 -16.73
N THR A 245 16.83 21.07 -17.10
CA THR A 245 16.17 20.93 -18.42
C THR A 245 17.07 21.29 -19.61
N ASN A 246 18.01 22.22 -19.44
CA ASN A 246 18.88 22.70 -20.52
C ASN A 246 20.26 22.00 -20.55
N LYS A 247 20.45 20.95 -19.75
CA LYS A 247 21.73 20.23 -19.66
C LYS A 247 21.50 18.74 -19.86
N LYS A 248 22.21 18.16 -20.83
CA LYS A 248 22.25 16.71 -21.02
C LYS A 248 22.95 16.05 -19.84
N ILE A 249 22.25 15.15 -19.16
CA ILE A 249 22.82 14.29 -18.11
C ILE A 249 23.38 13.06 -18.81
N GLU A 250 24.71 12.89 -18.83
CA GLU A 250 25.35 11.76 -19.48
C GLU A 250 25.95 10.78 -18.49
N ASN A 251 26.57 11.29 -17.41
CA ASN A 251 27.30 10.46 -16.45
C ASN A 251 26.59 10.46 -15.09
N ILE A 252 26.09 9.29 -14.69
CA ILE A 252 25.49 9.06 -13.38
C ILE A 252 26.47 8.26 -12.52
N VAL A 253 26.73 8.73 -11.30
CA VAL A 253 27.56 8.02 -10.33
C VAL A 253 26.76 7.74 -9.08
N VAL A 254 26.69 6.48 -8.68
CA VAL A 254 26.02 6.03 -7.46
C VAL A 254 27.04 5.77 -6.36
N PHE A 255 26.77 6.31 -5.18
CA PHE A 255 27.41 5.92 -3.93
C PHE A 255 26.38 5.20 -3.05
N ASP A 256 26.56 3.89 -2.84
CA ASP A 256 25.70 3.04 -2.01
C ASP A 256 26.33 2.80 -0.64
N GLY A 257 25.71 3.37 0.40
CA GLY A 257 26.10 3.21 1.80
C GLY A 257 25.43 2.02 2.51
N GLY A 258 24.75 1.13 1.80
CA GLY A 258 24.08 -0.03 2.37
C GLY A 258 25.05 -1.10 2.91
N ALA A 259 24.80 -1.58 4.12
CA ALA A 259 25.68 -2.53 4.81
C ALA A 259 25.69 -3.96 4.21
N ARG A 260 24.63 -4.36 3.52
CA ARG A 260 24.46 -5.73 3.01
C ARG A 260 25.39 -6.01 1.82
N SER A 261 26.32 -6.95 1.98
CA SER A 261 27.18 -7.49 0.91
C SER A 261 26.49 -8.62 0.13
N SER A 262 25.58 -9.36 0.76
CA SER A 262 24.73 -10.40 0.16
C SER A 262 23.25 -10.17 0.49
N GLY A 263 22.35 -10.72 -0.33
CA GLY A 263 20.90 -10.63 -0.14
C GLY A 263 20.23 -9.41 -0.81
N TYR A 264 18.90 -9.37 -0.76
CA TYR A 264 18.09 -8.38 -1.47
C TYR A 264 18.02 -7.03 -0.72
N SER A 265 18.75 -6.02 -1.20
CA SER A 265 18.71 -4.64 -0.70
C SER A 265 17.58 -3.85 -1.37
N LYS A 266 16.67 -3.28 -0.57
CA LYS A 266 15.51 -2.51 -1.07
C LYS A 266 15.91 -1.14 -1.63
N THR A 267 16.88 -0.47 -1.01
CA THR A 267 17.46 0.77 -1.55
C THR A 267 18.15 0.50 -2.88
N SER A 268 19.01 -0.52 -2.96
CA SER A 268 19.71 -0.87 -4.20
C SER A 268 18.71 -1.33 -5.28
N PHE A 269 17.62 -2.00 -4.91
CA PHE A 269 16.54 -2.34 -5.84
C PHE A 269 15.92 -1.12 -6.53
N MET A 270 15.60 -0.06 -5.79
CA MET A 270 15.08 1.17 -6.41
C MET A 270 16.12 1.80 -7.34
N VAL A 271 17.36 1.91 -6.88
CA VAL A 271 18.47 2.47 -7.67
C VAL A 271 18.70 1.67 -8.94
N SER A 272 18.73 0.34 -8.88
CA SER A 272 18.94 -0.50 -10.06
C SER A 272 17.85 -0.32 -11.11
N ASN A 273 16.58 -0.18 -10.71
CA ASN A 273 15.51 0.10 -11.68
C ASN A 273 15.64 1.50 -12.28
N PHE A 274 16.00 2.50 -11.47
CA PHE A 274 16.28 3.85 -11.96
C PHE A 274 17.44 3.88 -12.97
N LEU A 275 18.55 3.21 -12.65
CA LEU A 275 19.70 3.13 -13.56
C LEU A 275 19.35 2.42 -14.87
N LYS A 276 18.57 1.33 -14.83
CA LYS A 276 18.08 0.67 -16.06
C LYS A 276 17.30 1.64 -16.95
N GLY A 277 16.42 2.44 -16.35
CA GLY A 277 15.69 3.49 -17.06
C GLY A 277 16.63 4.52 -17.69
N ALA A 278 17.56 5.05 -16.92
CA ALA A 278 18.53 6.05 -17.39
C ALA A 278 19.46 5.51 -18.50
N GLN A 279 19.94 4.28 -18.36
CA GLN A 279 20.74 3.58 -19.38
C GLN A 279 19.96 3.39 -20.68
N SER A 280 18.67 3.01 -20.58
CA SER A 280 17.80 2.89 -21.77
C SER A 280 17.62 4.21 -22.52
N ALA A 281 17.82 5.35 -21.84
CA ALA A 281 17.80 6.69 -22.40
C ALA A 281 19.20 7.23 -22.78
N GLY A 282 20.24 6.40 -22.68
CA GLY A 282 21.60 6.71 -23.17
C GLY A 282 22.60 7.20 -22.11
N ALA A 283 22.26 7.16 -20.82
CA ALA A 283 23.19 7.54 -19.76
C ALA A 283 24.24 6.46 -19.48
N LYS A 284 25.48 6.88 -19.20
CA LYS A 284 26.55 6.07 -18.62
C LYS A 284 26.39 6.06 -17.11
N THR A 285 26.54 4.90 -16.49
CA THR A 285 26.33 4.73 -15.04
C THR A 285 27.50 4.02 -14.39
N GLU A 286 27.96 4.52 -13.26
CA GLU A 286 28.96 3.85 -12.41
C GLU A 286 28.37 3.63 -11.01
N TYR A 287 28.66 2.48 -10.40
CA TYR A 287 28.09 2.09 -9.10
C TYR A 287 29.18 1.74 -8.10
N PHE A 288 29.28 2.53 -7.02
CA PHE A 288 30.27 2.36 -5.96
C PHE A 288 29.58 1.98 -4.66
N LYS A 289 29.77 0.74 -4.22
CA LYS A 289 29.29 0.31 -2.91
C LYS A 289 30.31 0.63 -1.83
N LEU A 290 30.04 1.64 -1.02
CA LEU A 290 31.02 2.26 -0.12
C LEU A 290 31.61 1.29 0.90
N ASN A 291 30.89 0.24 1.30
CA ASN A 291 31.40 -0.77 2.23
C ASN A 291 32.48 -1.70 1.63
N GLN A 292 32.74 -1.59 0.31
CA GLN A 292 33.82 -2.30 -0.39
C GLN A 292 35.09 -1.45 -0.53
N TYR A 293 35.06 -0.21 -0.06
CA TYR A 293 36.16 0.74 -0.15
C TYR A 293 36.67 1.10 1.24
N LYS A 294 37.99 1.30 1.35
CA LYS A 294 38.60 1.83 2.56
C LYS A 294 38.34 3.33 2.63
N ILE A 295 37.52 3.74 3.61
CA ILE A 295 37.18 5.14 3.86
C ILE A 295 37.43 5.43 5.33
N GLU A 296 38.50 6.18 5.61
CA GLU A 296 38.78 6.66 6.95
C GLU A 296 37.81 7.77 7.36
N LYS A 297 37.53 7.89 8.66
CA LYS A 297 36.67 8.96 9.19
C LYS A 297 37.39 10.31 9.07
N CYS A 298 36.65 11.36 8.71
CA CYS A 298 37.22 12.70 8.74
C CYS A 298 37.54 13.10 10.19
N VAL A 299 38.77 13.53 10.44
CA VAL A 299 39.24 13.94 11.78
C VAL A 299 39.33 15.47 11.94
N GLY A 300 38.81 16.23 10.97
CA GLY A 300 38.79 17.70 11.05
C GLY A 300 40.18 18.36 11.09
N CYS A 301 41.22 17.73 10.53
CA CYS A 301 42.58 18.27 10.58
C CYS A 301 42.83 19.48 9.65
N TYR A 302 41.91 19.76 8.71
CA TYR A 302 41.99 20.83 7.70
C TYR A 302 43.25 20.85 6.83
N HIS A 303 44.03 19.76 6.79
CA HIS A 303 45.21 19.67 5.96
C HIS A 303 44.87 19.85 4.46
N CYS A 304 43.69 19.38 4.03
CA CYS A 304 43.17 19.55 2.67
C CYS A 304 42.76 20.98 2.30
N TRP A 305 42.73 21.90 3.28
CA TRP A 305 42.51 23.32 3.06
C TRP A 305 43.77 24.14 3.23
N THR A 306 44.70 23.70 4.08
CA THR A 306 45.88 24.46 4.50
C THR A 306 47.16 23.98 3.82
N LYS A 307 47.61 22.76 4.14
CA LYS A 307 48.93 22.24 3.76
C LYS A 307 48.96 21.59 2.38
N SER A 308 47.91 20.89 1.98
CA SER A 308 47.77 20.36 0.61
C SER A 308 46.35 20.63 0.06
N PRO A 309 46.09 21.85 -0.43
CA PRO A 309 44.78 22.26 -0.93
C PRO A 309 44.17 21.25 -1.92
N GLY A 310 43.00 20.69 -1.59
CA GLY A 310 42.29 19.70 -2.40
C GLY A 310 42.73 18.24 -2.23
N LYS A 311 43.81 17.97 -1.47
CA LYS A 311 44.31 16.62 -1.20
C LYS A 311 44.19 16.31 0.29
N CYS A 312 43.68 15.13 0.63
CA CYS A 312 43.63 14.71 2.03
C CYS A 312 44.90 13.96 2.45
N ILE A 313 45.18 13.94 3.75
CA ILE A 313 46.32 13.22 4.35
C ILE A 313 46.16 11.71 4.34
N PHE A 314 44.91 11.22 4.45
CA PHE A 314 44.66 9.78 4.43
C PHE A 314 44.82 9.28 3.00
N ASN A 315 45.68 8.27 2.85
CA ASN A 315 45.89 7.53 1.61
C ASN A 315 44.92 6.34 1.58
N ASP A 316 43.68 6.61 1.21
CA ASP A 316 42.58 5.65 1.14
C ASP A 316 41.82 5.82 -0.19
N ASP A 317 40.74 5.04 -0.37
CA ASP A 317 40.00 4.99 -1.63
C ASP A 317 39.18 6.25 -1.92
N MET A 318 39.11 7.21 -0.98
CA MET A 318 38.46 8.50 -1.22
C MET A 318 39.11 9.28 -2.36
N THR A 319 40.35 9.00 -2.74
CA THR A 319 40.98 9.63 -3.91
C THR A 319 40.22 9.28 -5.19
N LEU A 320 39.96 7.99 -5.42
CA LEU A 320 39.15 7.49 -6.55
C LEU A 320 37.71 8.00 -6.45
N LEU A 321 37.08 7.86 -5.27
CA LEU A 321 35.67 8.21 -5.11
C LEU A 321 35.42 9.71 -5.33
N ARG A 322 36.34 10.58 -4.92
CA ARG A 322 36.26 12.04 -5.19
C ARG A 322 36.42 12.37 -6.67
N GLU A 323 37.28 11.65 -7.39
CA GLU A 323 37.39 11.82 -8.85
C GLU A 323 36.07 11.50 -9.55
N LYS A 324 35.45 10.37 -9.19
CA LYS A 324 34.14 9.96 -9.72
C LYS A 324 33.04 10.94 -9.33
N TYR A 325 33.06 11.43 -8.09
CA TYR A 325 32.17 12.47 -7.61
C TYR A 325 32.25 13.75 -8.46
N ARG A 326 33.46 14.23 -8.80
CA ARG A 326 33.65 15.43 -9.62
C ARG A 326 33.13 15.27 -11.05
N ASN A 327 33.36 14.11 -11.64
CA ASN A 327 33.09 13.87 -13.06
C ASN A 327 31.60 13.60 -13.35
N ALA A 328 30.81 13.22 -12.36
CA ALA A 328 29.38 12.97 -12.51
C ALA A 328 28.58 14.22 -12.95
N ASP A 329 27.56 14.04 -13.79
CA ASP A 329 26.52 15.04 -14.02
C ASP A 329 25.38 14.89 -13.00
N LEU A 330 25.09 13.65 -12.63
CA LEU A 330 24.09 13.28 -11.64
C LEU A 330 24.72 12.35 -10.59
N LEU A 331 24.62 12.73 -9.34
CA LEU A 331 25.01 11.90 -8.20
C LEU A 331 23.79 11.17 -7.63
N ILE A 332 23.95 9.90 -7.30
CA ILE A 332 22.94 9.16 -6.55
C ILE A 332 23.51 8.80 -5.18
N PHE A 333 22.89 9.32 -4.13
CA PHE A 333 23.16 8.93 -2.75
C PHE A 333 22.18 7.85 -2.34
N ALA A 334 22.62 6.60 -2.34
CA ALA A 334 21.83 5.47 -1.92
C ALA A 334 22.19 5.11 -0.47
N SER A 335 21.27 5.35 0.47
CA SER A 335 21.51 5.07 1.88
C SER A 335 20.24 4.56 2.55
N PRO A 336 20.20 3.31 3.07
CA PRO A 336 19.08 2.87 3.88
C PRO A 336 18.97 3.75 5.13
N LEU A 337 17.74 3.93 5.63
CA LEU A 337 17.48 4.81 6.77
C LEU A 337 17.91 4.13 8.07
N TYR A 338 19.06 4.53 8.62
CA TYR A 338 19.59 4.02 9.90
C TYR A 338 19.58 5.16 10.92
N VAL A 339 18.85 4.96 12.03
CA VAL A 339 18.68 5.95 13.09
C VAL A 339 18.30 7.33 12.51
N TYR A 340 17.22 7.35 11.72
CA TYR A 340 16.63 8.55 11.13
C TYR A 340 17.55 9.37 10.20
N SER A 341 18.68 8.80 9.76
CA SER A 341 19.64 9.48 8.86
C SER A 341 20.31 8.51 7.89
N VAL A 342 21.31 9.02 7.17
CA VAL A 342 22.21 8.22 6.33
C VAL A 342 23.05 7.26 7.17
N THR A 343 23.49 6.16 6.56
CA THR A 343 24.38 5.19 7.22
C THR A 343 25.73 5.80 7.62
N GLY A 344 26.38 5.23 8.64
CA GLY A 344 27.68 5.75 9.12
C GLY A 344 28.78 5.78 8.05
N ILE A 345 28.80 4.80 7.13
CA ILE A 345 29.74 4.80 6.00
C ILE A 345 29.41 5.91 4.99
N MET A 346 28.11 6.17 4.73
CA MET A 346 27.69 7.28 3.88
C MET A 346 28.09 8.62 4.51
N LYS A 347 27.86 8.80 5.81
CA LYS A 347 28.28 10.02 6.52
C LYS A 347 29.80 10.20 6.48
N SER A 348 30.56 9.12 6.64
CA SER A 348 32.03 9.15 6.53
C SER A 348 32.47 9.58 5.13
N PHE A 349 31.87 9.02 4.06
CA PHE A 349 32.11 9.45 2.69
C PHE A 349 31.81 10.94 2.49
N MET A 350 30.65 11.41 2.96
CA MET A 350 30.23 12.80 2.83
C MET A 350 31.16 13.78 3.56
N ASP A 351 31.57 13.47 4.80
CA ASP A 351 32.50 14.29 5.57
C ASP A 351 33.89 14.36 4.92
N ARG A 352 34.24 13.34 4.15
CA ARG A 352 35.49 13.24 3.40
C ARG A 352 35.44 13.95 2.04
N LEU A 353 34.33 14.61 1.68
CA LEU A 353 34.20 15.49 0.51
C LEU A 353 34.71 16.92 0.75
N LEU A 354 35.11 17.28 1.97
CA LEU A 354 35.70 18.59 2.30
C LEU A 354 36.81 19.07 1.33
N PRO A 355 37.70 18.21 0.79
CA PRO A 355 38.70 18.62 -0.19
C PRO A 355 38.12 19.20 -1.49
N GLU A 356 36.88 18.86 -1.83
CA GLU A 356 36.16 19.40 -2.99
C GLU A 356 35.71 20.85 -2.79
N LEU A 357 35.85 21.40 -1.58
CA LEU A 357 35.49 22.75 -1.21
C LEU A 357 36.72 23.63 -0.95
N MET A 358 36.58 24.92 -1.22
CA MET A 358 37.53 25.97 -0.83
C MET A 358 37.27 26.39 0.62
N PRO A 359 38.30 26.80 1.39
CA PRO A 359 38.12 27.26 2.77
C PRO A 359 37.40 28.62 2.88
N TYR A 360 37.30 29.36 1.78
CA TYR A 360 36.66 30.68 1.74
C TYR A 360 35.14 30.56 1.82
N MET A 361 34.49 31.64 2.27
CA MET A 361 33.05 31.72 2.37
C MET A 361 32.51 32.71 1.32
N LYS A 362 31.35 32.39 0.75
CA LYS A 362 30.58 33.26 -0.12
C LYS A 362 29.13 33.27 0.31
N LYS A 363 28.42 34.34 -0.03
CA LYS A 363 26.98 34.46 0.15
C LYS A 363 26.28 33.84 -1.06
N ALA A 364 25.40 32.88 -0.83
CA ALA A 364 24.52 32.31 -1.85
C ALA A 364 23.37 33.27 -2.18
N HIS A 365 22.68 33.01 -3.29
CA HIS A 365 21.52 33.81 -3.75
C HIS A 365 20.39 33.91 -2.72
N ASN A 366 20.20 32.90 -1.88
CA ASN A 366 19.21 32.87 -0.79
C ASN A 366 19.70 33.57 0.50
N GLY A 367 20.88 34.17 0.48
CA GLY A 367 21.47 34.88 1.61
C GLY A 367 22.28 34.02 2.58
N LEU A 368 22.28 32.69 2.43
CA LEU A 368 23.06 31.77 3.26
C LEU A 368 24.55 31.84 2.93
N THR A 369 25.39 31.42 3.88
CA THR A 369 26.85 31.37 3.69
C THR A 369 27.26 29.97 3.27
N PHE A 370 28.13 29.84 2.26
CA PHE A 370 28.63 28.55 1.81
C PHE A 370 30.11 28.58 1.41
N HIS A 371 30.71 27.40 1.32
CA HIS A 371 32.04 27.21 0.77
C HIS A 371 31.98 26.95 -0.74
N PRO A 372 32.63 27.77 -1.59
CA PRO A 372 32.71 27.51 -3.01
C PRO A 372 33.38 26.17 -3.29
N ARG A 373 32.90 25.44 -4.30
CA ARG A 373 33.60 24.25 -4.80
C ARG A 373 34.96 24.65 -5.37
N ARG A 374 35.95 23.79 -5.15
CA ARG A 374 37.33 23.94 -5.61
C ARG A 374 37.50 23.60 -7.08
N PHE A 375 36.84 22.53 -7.52
CA PHE A 375 36.99 21.97 -8.87
C PHE A 375 35.72 22.20 -9.69
N THR A 376 35.24 23.44 -9.76
CA THR A 376 33.91 23.71 -10.33
C THR A 376 33.87 23.63 -11.85
N ASN A 377 34.87 24.12 -12.58
CA ASN A 377 34.75 24.42 -14.02
C ASN A 377 33.37 25.03 -14.40
N ASN A 378 32.70 25.74 -13.47
CA ASN A 378 31.31 26.19 -13.54
C ASN A 378 30.24 25.12 -13.89
N LYS A 379 30.54 23.83 -13.67
CA LYS A 379 29.64 22.70 -13.93
C LYS A 379 28.53 22.62 -12.87
N LYS A 380 27.27 22.71 -13.31
CA LYS A 380 26.10 22.32 -12.50
C LYS A 380 26.04 20.79 -12.36
N GLN A 381 25.75 20.31 -11.15
CA GLN A 381 25.63 18.89 -10.83
C GLN A 381 24.32 18.62 -10.10
N GLY A 382 23.55 17.65 -10.60
CA GLY A 382 22.32 17.18 -9.94
C GLY A 382 22.63 16.11 -8.91
N PHE A 383 21.74 15.92 -7.95
CA PHE A 383 21.76 14.75 -7.08
C PHE A 383 20.37 14.26 -6.70
N VAL A 384 20.25 12.95 -6.51
CA VAL A 384 19.03 12.23 -6.12
C VAL A 384 19.35 11.32 -4.95
N ILE A 385 18.40 11.15 -4.04
CA ILE A 385 18.56 10.30 -2.86
C ILE A 385 17.63 9.10 -2.96
N PHE A 386 18.13 7.92 -2.61
CA PHE A 386 17.33 6.71 -2.46
C PHE A 386 17.49 6.20 -1.04
N SER A 387 16.36 5.98 -0.36
CA SER A 387 16.35 5.45 0.99
C SER A 387 15.15 4.56 1.24
N ALA A 388 15.38 3.48 1.99
CA ALA A 388 14.35 2.53 2.38
C ALA A 388 14.35 2.40 3.90
N ALA A 389 13.15 2.34 4.50
CA ALA A 389 12.94 2.22 5.93
C ALA A 389 12.08 1.00 6.28
N GLY A 390 12.30 0.45 7.47
CA GLY A 390 11.42 -0.58 8.03
C GLY A 390 10.06 -0.02 8.43
N PHE A 391 10.01 1.20 8.95
CA PHE A 391 8.77 1.84 9.42
C PHE A 391 7.80 2.22 8.29
N PRO A 392 6.48 2.22 8.53
CA PRO A 392 5.47 2.48 7.51
C PRO A 392 5.26 3.98 7.22
N GLU A 393 5.68 4.88 8.10
CA GLU A 393 5.58 6.34 7.88
C GLU A 393 6.80 6.90 7.18
N THR A 394 6.56 7.85 6.25
CA THR A 394 7.61 8.72 5.74
C THR A 394 7.85 9.94 6.65
N ALA A 395 6.76 10.57 7.10
CA ALA A 395 6.80 11.71 8.03
C ALA A 395 7.56 11.34 9.30
N GLN A 396 8.35 12.27 9.84
CA GLN A 396 9.25 12.11 10.98
C GLN A 396 10.39 11.09 10.79
N ASN A 397 10.13 9.92 10.21
CA ASN A 397 11.14 8.87 10.04
C ASN A 397 12.27 9.29 9.10
N PHE A 398 11.95 9.91 7.96
CA PHE A 398 12.96 10.31 6.97
C PHE A 398 13.44 11.76 7.16
N GLU A 399 12.91 12.52 8.12
CA GLU A 399 13.17 13.96 8.20
C GLU A 399 14.63 14.31 8.46
N GLY A 400 15.31 13.57 9.33
CA GLY A 400 16.74 13.75 9.55
C GLY A 400 17.57 13.50 8.29
N LEU A 401 17.17 12.51 7.48
CA LEU A 401 17.80 12.18 6.21
C LEU A 401 17.52 13.26 5.15
N THR A 402 16.27 13.63 4.91
CA THR A 402 15.90 14.61 3.88
C THR A 402 16.42 16.00 4.21
N SER A 403 16.33 16.42 5.48
CA SER A 403 16.82 17.72 5.94
C SER A 403 18.32 17.88 5.69
N LEU A 404 19.10 16.82 5.92
CA LEU A 404 20.53 16.82 5.63
C LEU A 404 20.83 17.16 4.16
N PHE A 405 20.10 16.55 3.22
CA PHE A 405 20.32 16.81 1.79
C PHE A 405 19.73 18.13 1.31
N ARG A 406 18.61 18.57 1.89
CA ARG A 406 18.02 19.89 1.62
C ARG A 406 18.93 21.01 2.13
N CYS A 407 19.62 20.81 3.26
CA CYS A 407 20.70 21.70 3.70
C CYS A 407 21.86 21.74 2.71
N MET A 408 22.28 20.60 2.17
CA MET A 408 23.31 20.56 1.12
C MET A 408 22.90 21.32 -0.14
N ASP A 409 21.63 21.23 -0.54
CA ASP A 409 21.10 21.97 -1.69
C ASP A 409 21.03 23.48 -1.42
N SER A 410 20.66 23.90 -0.21
CA SER A 410 20.51 25.32 0.14
C SER A 410 21.83 26.06 0.33
N HIS A 411 22.92 25.34 0.64
CA HIS A 411 24.27 25.89 0.84
C HIS A 411 25.15 25.70 -0.40
N HIS A 412 24.56 25.74 -1.59
CA HIS A 412 25.31 25.53 -2.82
C HIS A 412 24.69 26.19 -4.06
N GLU A 413 25.51 26.83 -4.91
CA GLU A 413 25.02 27.49 -6.13
C GLU A 413 24.92 26.56 -7.35
N ASN A 414 25.82 25.57 -7.44
CA ASN A 414 25.92 24.63 -8.56
C ASN A 414 25.46 23.20 -8.25
N SER A 415 24.73 23.00 -7.14
CA SER A 415 24.14 21.69 -6.78
C SER A 415 22.63 21.78 -6.89
N CYS A 416 22.00 20.68 -7.25
CA CYS A 416 20.57 20.63 -7.54
C CYS A 416 20.00 19.33 -6.97
N LEU A 417 19.23 19.42 -5.89
CA LEU A 417 18.44 18.28 -5.39
C LEU A 417 17.26 18.05 -6.34
N MET A 418 17.30 16.93 -7.07
CA MET A 418 16.34 16.62 -8.14
C MET A 418 15.27 15.59 -7.74
N GLY A 419 15.46 14.87 -6.62
CA GLY A 419 14.49 13.90 -6.17
C GLY A 419 14.87 13.15 -4.88
N GLU A 420 13.85 12.73 -4.14
CA GLU A 420 13.93 11.93 -2.92
C GLU A 420 13.04 10.68 -3.07
N PHE A 421 13.65 9.52 -3.31
CA PHE A 421 12.98 8.23 -3.43
C PHE A 421 12.98 7.54 -2.07
N LEU A 422 11.87 7.68 -1.35
CA LEU A 422 11.70 7.19 0.02
C LEU A 422 10.73 6.01 0.03
N LEU A 423 11.21 4.84 0.45
CA LEU A 423 10.41 3.61 0.52
C LEU A 423 10.15 3.23 1.98
N PRO A 424 8.99 3.58 2.55
CA PRO A 424 8.57 3.08 3.87
C PRO A 424 8.09 1.64 3.78
N ALA A 425 7.93 0.95 4.92
CA ALA A 425 7.48 -0.44 5.01
C ALA A 425 8.23 -1.35 4.01
N ALA A 426 9.53 -1.14 3.86
CA ALA A 426 10.31 -1.75 2.78
C ALA A 426 10.46 -3.27 2.95
N GLU A 427 10.28 -3.80 4.15
CA GLU A 427 10.28 -5.24 4.39
C GLU A 427 9.11 -5.95 3.68
N LEU A 428 8.00 -5.26 3.41
CA LEU A 428 6.85 -5.87 2.75
C LEU A 428 7.10 -6.24 1.29
N ILE A 429 7.92 -5.46 0.55
CA ILE A 429 8.09 -5.63 -0.90
C ILE A 429 8.81 -6.93 -1.29
N THR A 430 9.41 -7.65 -0.32
CA THR A 430 10.01 -8.98 -0.57
C THR A 430 9.00 -10.10 -0.58
N HIS A 431 7.81 -9.91 0.01
CA HIS A 431 6.76 -10.92 0.01
C HIS A 431 5.95 -10.85 -1.28
N SER A 432 5.69 -12.00 -1.92
CA SER A 432 4.96 -12.03 -3.21
C SER A 432 3.55 -11.44 -3.10
N VAL A 433 2.98 -11.43 -1.90
CA VAL A 433 1.66 -10.86 -1.63
C VAL A 433 1.63 -9.34 -1.90
N TYR A 434 2.80 -8.68 -1.83
CA TYR A 434 3.03 -7.28 -2.19
C TYR A 434 3.77 -7.13 -3.54
N ALA A 435 3.73 -8.15 -4.42
CA ALA A 435 4.36 -8.09 -5.73
C ALA A 435 3.86 -6.91 -6.58
N GLU A 436 2.58 -6.55 -6.45
CA GLU A 436 2.02 -5.37 -7.12
C GLU A 436 2.75 -4.09 -6.68
N ARG A 437 2.87 -3.85 -5.37
CA ARG A 437 3.62 -2.71 -4.82
C ARG A 437 5.07 -2.72 -5.29
N LYS A 438 5.74 -3.88 -5.24
CA LYS A 438 7.11 -4.06 -5.74
C LYS A 438 7.23 -3.66 -7.21
N ASN A 439 6.32 -4.12 -8.06
CA ASN A 439 6.30 -3.82 -9.48
C ASN A 439 6.02 -2.34 -9.75
N THR A 440 5.08 -1.73 -9.02
CA THR A 440 4.82 -0.29 -9.09
C THR A 440 6.05 0.53 -8.73
N VAL A 441 6.75 0.19 -7.64
CA VAL A 441 8.00 0.88 -7.25
C VAL A 441 9.08 0.72 -8.31
N ALA A 442 9.25 -0.49 -8.87
CA ALA A 442 10.21 -0.74 -9.95
C ALA A 442 9.92 0.13 -11.18
N GLU A 443 8.66 0.14 -11.63
CA GLU A 443 8.22 0.90 -12.80
C GLU A 443 8.41 2.40 -12.60
N ILE A 444 8.00 2.94 -11.43
CA ILE A 444 8.20 4.35 -11.11
C ILE A 444 9.68 4.72 -11.17
N CYS A 445 10.56 3.91 -10.57
CA CYS A 445 12.00 4.18 -10.59
C CYS A 445 12.53 4.14 -12.03
N TYR A 446 12.12 3.14 -12.81
CA TYR A 446 12.52 3.00 -14.21
C TYR A 446 12.09 4.21 -15.06
N GLN A 447 10.83 4.62 -14.97
CA GLN A 447 10.32 5.79 -15.70
C GLN A 447 11.00 7.08 -15.24
N ALA A 448 11.26 7.25 -13.95
CA ALA A 448 12.00 8.41 -13.45
C ALA A 448 13.44 8.45 -13.99
N GLY A 449 14.08 7.29 -14.15
CA GLY A 449 15.38 7.17 -14.80
C GLY A 449 15.37 7.61 -16.26
N ILE A 450 14.32 7.27 -17.01
CA ILE A 450 14.13 7.77 -18.39
C ILE A 450 13.88 9.27 -18.37
N GLN A 451 12.98 9.73 -17.50
CA GLN A 451 12.51 11.11 -17.44
C GLN A 451 13.65 12.08 -17.13
N ILE A 452 14.51 11.76 -16.16
CA ILE A 452 15.61 12.66 -15.80
C ILE A 452 16.58 12.88 -16.97
N ILE A 453 16.77 11.87 -17.83
CA ILE A 453 17.67 11.97 -18.99
C ILE A 453 17.03 12.74 -20.14
N LYS A 454 15.75 12.47 -20.42
CA LYS A 454 15.04 13.10 -21.54
C LYS A 454 14.59 14.53 -21.25
N GLU A 455 14.19 14.79 -20.01
CA GLU A 455 13.50 16.02 -19.64
C GLU A 455 14.27 16.84 -18.58
N GLY A 456 15.27 16.26 -17.92
CA GLY A 456 16.08 16.96 -16.92
C GLY A 456 15.35 17.21 -15.59
N TYR A 457 14.21 16.56 -15.32
CA TYR A 457 13.51 16.63 -14.03
C TYR A 457 12.84 15.29 -13.69
N ILE A 458 12.38 15.16 -12.44
CA ILE A 458 11.62 14.00 -11.96
C ILE A 458 10.26 14.46 -11.46
N ASN A 459 9.20 13.78 -11.89
CA ASN A 459 7.86 14.10 -11.43
C ASN A 459 7.68 13.79 -9.93
N LYS A 460 7.37 14.82 -9.14
CA LYS A 460 7.12 14.72 -7.70
C LYS A 460 6.00 13.72 -7.36
N LYS A 461 4.92 13.69 -8.12
CA LYS A 461 3.79 12.76 -7.90
C LYS A 461 4.26 11.32 -7.93
N SER A 462 5.16 10.98 -8.87
CA SER A 462 5.73 9.63 -8.98
C SER A 462 6.50 9.24 -7.72
N MET A 463 7.30 10.15 -7.15
CA MET A 463 8.01 9.89 -5.89
C MET A 463 7.07 9.71 -4.70
N LEU A 464 5.96 10.47 -4.65
CA LEU A 464 4.93 10.34 -3.60
C LEU A 464 4.17 9.01 -3.67
N GLU A 465 4.00 8.41 -4.86
CA GLU A 465 3.38 7.09 -4.97
C GLU A 465 4.21 5.97 -4.33
N ILE A 466 5.55 6.07 -4.37
CA ILE A 466 6.44 5.09 -3.69
C ILE A 466 6.24 5.11 -2.17
N GLN A 467 5.94 6.31 -1.64
CA GLN A 467 5.79 6.54 -0.20
C GLN A 467 4.48 5.97 0.36
N LYS A 468 3.59 5.42 -0.47
CA LYS A 468 2.36 4.79 -0.01
C LYS A 468 2.61 3.32 0.37
N PRO A 469 2.45 2.93 1.65
CA PRO A 469 2.78 1.57 2.08
C PRO A 469 1.82 0.49 1.59
N MET A 470 0.63 0.88 1.10
CA MET A 470 -0.47 -0.01 0.67
C MET A 470 -0.93 -1.00 1.76
N VAL A 471 -0.75 -0.60 3.02
CA VAL A 471 -1.19 -1.29 4.24
C VAL A 471 -1.50 -0.22 5.29
N SER A 472 -2.45 -0.46 6.21
CA SER A 472 -2.68 0.46 7.33
C SER A 472 -1.59 0.30 8.39
N LYS A 473 -1.46 1.30 9.27
CA LYS A 473 -0.49 1.25 10.38
C LYS A 473 -0.78 0.10 11.33
N GLU A 474 -2.05 -0.12 11.68
CA GLU A 474 -2.45 -1.18 12.61
C GLU A 474 -2.09 -2.56 12.05
N THR A 475 -2.41 -2.79 10.78
CA THR A 475 -2.04 -4.04 10.10
C THR A 475 -0.52 -4.18 10.04
N PHE A 476 0.22 -3.11 9.69
CA PHE A 476 1.68 -3.16 9.66
C PHE A 476 2.27 -3.51 11.04
N HIS A 477 1.81 -2.86 12.11
CA HIS A 477 2.28 -3.12 13.47
C HIS A 477 2.01 -4.56 13.90
N HIS A 478 0.80 -5.07 13.65
CA HIS A 478 0.47 -6.45 13.96
C HIS A 478 1.39 -7.42 13.21
N GLN A 479 1.56 -7.24 11.89
CA GLN A 479 2.42 -8.09 11.07
C GLN A 479 3.90 -8.03 11.52
N ALA A 480 4.40 -6.85 11.88
CA ALA A 480 5.77 -6.66 12.36
C ALA A 480 6.01 -7.31 13.72
N ASN A 481 5.10 -7.13 14.68
CA ASN A 481 5.22 -7.74 16.02
C ASN A 481 5.18 -9.26 15.91
N VAL A 482 4.23 -9.79 15.14
CA VAL A 482 4.16 -11.22 14.82
C VAL A 482 5.49 -11.72 14.26
N PHE A 483 6.06 -11.02 13.28
CA PHE A 483 7.35 -11.41 12.71
C PHE A 483 8.44 -11.54 13.80
N TRP A 484 8.56 -10.54 14.67
CA TRP A 484 9.59 -10.55 15.73
C TRP A 484 9.34 -11.59 16.82
N GLU A 485 8.09 -11.85 17.19
CA GLU A 485 7.73 -12.98 18.06
C GLU A 485 8.15 -14.33 17.45
N ILE A 486 8.15 -14.47 16.11
CA ILE A 486 8.68 -15.67 15.41
C ILE A 486 10.19 -15.74 15.58
N MET A 487 10.84 -14.59 15.50
CA MET A 487 12.29 -14.50 15.52
C MET A 487 12.88 -14.79 16.91
N GLU A 488 12.25 -14.30 17.97
CA GLU A 488 12.68 -14.54 19.35
C GLU A 488 12.75 -16.04 19.68
N ASN A 489 11.83 -16.83 19.13
CA ASN A 489 11.75 -18.27 19.35
C ASN A 489 12.67 -19.10 18.42
N LYS A 490 13.41 -18.47 17.49
CA LYS A 490 14.28 -19.14 16.53
C LYS A 490 15.74 -18.65 16.61
N GLN A 491 16.50 -19.22 17.55
CA GLN A 491 17.96 -19.01 17.67
C GLN A 491 18.72 -19.24 16.35
N THR A 492 18.21 -20.11 15.46
CA THR A 492 18.87 -20.49 14.21
C THR A 492 18.94 -19.39 13.14
N TYR A 493 18.08 -18.36 13.19
CA TYR A 493 18.14 -17.26 12.21
C TYR A 493 19.38 -16.37 12.41
N PHE A 494 19.91 -16.33 13.63
CA PHE A 494 21.10 -15.55 13.98
C PHE A 494 22.42 -16.32 13.75
N ASN A 495 22.38 -17.55 13.24
CA ASN A 495 23.59 -18.35 12.98
C ASN A 495 24.50 -17.78 11.87
N GLY A 496 24.02 -16.78 11.10
CA GLY A 496 24.77 -16.06 10.06
C GLY A 496 25.09 -14.61 10.40
N THR A 497 24.74 -14.12 11.59
CA THR A 497 25.15 -12.77 12.03
C THR A 497 26.67 -12.77 12.25
N PRO A 498 27.40 -11.70 11.87
CA PRO A 498 28.82 -11.61 12.18
C PRO A 498 29.01 -11.84 13.67
N LYS A 499 29.82 -12.83 14.05
CA LYS A 499 30.30 -12.94 15.43
C LYS A 499 31.16 -11.69 15.67
N LEU A 500 30.79 -10.93 16.70
CA LEU A 500 31.55 -9.76 17.14
C LEU A 500 33.02 -10.11 17.39
#